data_AF-A0A8J7PSK4-F1
#
_entry.id   AF-A0A8J7PSK4-F1
#
_cell.length_a   1.000
_cell.length_b   1.000
_cell.length_c   1.000
_cell.angle_alpha   90.00
_cell.angle_beta   90.00
_cell.angle_gamma   90.00
#
_symmetry.space_group_name_H-M   'P 1'
#
loop_
_entity.id
_entity.type
_entity.pdbx_description
1 polymer ?
#
loop_
_entity_poly.entity_id
_entity_poly.type
_entity_poly.pdbx_seq_one_letter_code
_entity_poly.pdbx_strand_id
1 'polypeptide(L)'
;LGRNDVGRVARFGSVQLSDLLTVERYSHVMHISSTVTGRLEPGKTAFDALRSCLPAGTLSGAPKVRAMQIIDELEPHRRGPYGGAVGYVDFTGNMDTCIALRTMVVQGQTAYVQAGAGLVADSDPEAEYQETVNKAKGLLRALEIAETQL
;
A
#
# COMPACT_ATOMS: atom_id res chain seq x y z
N LEU A 1 12.82 -4.88 0.94
CA LEU A 1 12.42 -3.52 1.37
C LEU A 1 11.93 -3.50 2.81
N GLY A 2 10.89 -4.25 3.18
CA GLY A 2 10.30 -4.24 4.53
C GLY A 2 11.31 -4.38 5.68
N ARG A 3 12.28 -5.30 5.58
CA ARG A 3 13.37 -5.44 6.56
C ARG A 3 14.18 -4.16 6.78
N ASN A 4 14.45 -3.40 5.71
CA ASN A 4 15.22 -2.16 5.80
C ASN A 4 14.39 -1.04 6.43
N ASP A 5 13.09 -1.01 6.15
CA ASP A 5 12.18 0.00 6.68
C ASP A 5 11.93 -0.22 8.18
N VAL A 6 11.67 -1.46 8.60
CA VAL A 6 11.57 -1.83 10.03
C VAL A 6 12.91 -1.63 10.73
N GLY A 7 14.02 -2.04 10.11
CA GLY A 7 15.36 -1.96 10.71
C GLY A 7 15.86 -0.54 10.99
N ARG A 8 15.32 0.49 10.33
CA ARG A 8 15.68 1.90 10.59
C ARG A 8 15.21 2.43 11.94
N VAL A 9 14.19 1.80 12.53
CA VAL A 9 13.56 2.25 13.78
C VAL A 9 13.49 1.18 14.86
N ALA A 10 13.91 -0.04 14.54
CA ALA A 10 13.93 -1.17 15.46
C ALA A 10 15.29 -1.33 16.16
N ARG A 11 15.28 -1.93 17.35
CA ARG A 11 16.47 -2.32 18.10
C ARG A 11 17.35 -3.23 17.28
N PHE A 12 18.66 -3.04 17.38
CA PHE A 12 19.63 -3.91 16.73
C PHE A 12 19.39 -5.38 17.10
N GLY A 13 19.41 -6.26 16.10
CA GLY A 13 19.16 -7.69 16.27
C GLY A 13 17.70 -8.09 16.55
N SER A 14 16.76 -7.14 16.63
CA SER A 14 15.34 -7.45 16.92
C SER A 14 14.48 -7.69 15.69
N VAL A 15 14.97 -7.36 14.49
CA VAL A 15 14.20 -7.52 13.26
C VAL A 15 14.15 -8.99 12.88
N GLN A 16 12.93 -9.51 12.71
CA GLN A 16 12.68 -10.90 12.37
C GLN A 16 11.73 -10.97 11.18
N LEU A 17 11.94 -11.98 10.33
CA LEU A 17 10.98 -12.35 9.31
C LEU A 17 10.21 -13.56 9.85
N SER A 18 8.88 -13.44 9.89
CA SER A 18 7.97 -14.55 10.13
C SER A 18 7.12 -14.79 8.88
N ASP A 19 6.50 -15.96 8.78
CA ASP A 19 5.54 -16.31 7.72
C ASP A 19 6.02 -15.99 6.31
N LEU A 20 7.18 -16.52 5.93
CA LEU A 20 7.83 -16.20 4.66
C LEU A 20 7.08 -16.83 3.47
N LEU A 21 6.79 -16.01 2.46
CA LEU A 21 6.12 -16.39 1.20
C LEU A 21 4.84 -17.21 1.40
N THR A 22 4.04 -16.79 2.39
CA THR A 22 2.80 -17.48 2.74
C THR A 22 1.69 -17.08 1.79
N VAL A 23 0.88 -18.05 1.34
CA VAL A 23 -0.26 -17.80 0.47
C VAL A 23 -1.47 -17.43 1.32
N GLU A 24 -1.87 -16.17 1.27
CA GLU A 24 -3.12 -15.66 1.85
C GLU A 24 -4.26 -15.77 0.84
N ARG A 25 -5.38 -16.35 1.26
CA ARG A 25 -6.57 -16.52 0.42
C ARG A 25 -7.65 -15.54 0.83
N TYR A 26 -8.08 -14.71 -0.11
CA TYR A 26 -9.23 -13.82 0.00
C TYR A 26 -10.34 -14.30 -0.93
N SER A 27 -11.52 -13.69 -0.86
CA SER A 27 -12.72 -14.15 -1.57
C SER A 27 -12.54 -14.35 -3.08
N HIS A 28 -11.71 -13.53 -3.73
CA HIS A 28 -11.55 -13.54 -5.20
C HIS A 28 -10.08 -13.50 -5.66
N VAL A 29 -9.12 -13.40 -4.73
CA VAL A 29 -7.69 -13.27 -5.03
C VAL A 29 -6.86 -13.98 -3.98
N MET A 30 -5.63 -14.35 -4.34
CA MET A 30 -4.62 -14.83 -3.40
C MET A 30 -3.40 -13.92 -3.46
N HIS A 31 -2.77 -13.67 -2.31
CA HIS A 31 -1.54 -12.89 -2.22
C HIS A 31 -0.43 -13.76 -1.61
N ILE A 32 0.80 -13.60 -2.12
CA ILE A 32 1.99 -14.09 -1.41
C ILE A 32 2.40 -12.99 -0.44
N SER A 33 2.28 -13.23 0.85
CA SER A 33 2.64 -12.29 1.90
C SER A 33 3.88 -12.75 2.66
N SER A 34 4.52 -11.82 3.35
CA SER A 34 5.58 -12.13 4.32
C SER A 34 5.53 -11.12 5.44
N THR A 35 5.75 -11.58 6.66
CA THR A 35 5.66 -10.74 7.85
C THR A 35 7.05 -10.31 8.30
N VAL A 36 7.22 -9.02 8.56
CA VAL A 36 8.45 -8.46 9.11
C VAL A 36 8.12 -7.74 10.41
N THR A 37 8.73 -8.18 11.50
CA THR A 37 8.52 -7.60 12.83
C THR A 37 9.85 -7.08 13.39
N GLY A 38 9.78 -6.14 14.33
CA GLY A 38 10.94 -5.60 15.04
C GLY A 38 10.49 -4.94 16.34
N ARG A 39 11.39 -4.87 17.33
CA ARG A 39 11.11 -4.15 18.58
C ARG A 39 11.52 -2.71 18.41
N LEU A 40 10.60 -1.78 18.63
CA LEU A 40 10.88 -0.35 18.50
C LEU A 40 12.04 0.09 19.42
N GLU A 41 12.96 0.88 18.88
CA GLU A 41 14.09 1.46 19.64
C GLU A 41 13.56 2.37 20.77
N PRO A 42 14.17 2.36 21.98
CA PRO A 42 13.80 3.31 23.03
C PRO A 42 13.81 4.76 22.53
N GLY A 43 12.78 5.53 22.90
CA GLY A 43 12.63 6.92 22.45
C GLY A 43 12.03 7.09 21.05
N LYS A 44 11.75 6.01 20.32
CA LYS A 44 10.95 6.04 19.09
C LYS A 44 9.48 5.77 19.39
N THR A 45 8.62 6.23 18.49
CA THR A 45 7.16 6.13 18.58
C THR A 45 6.57 5.42 17.37
N ALA A 46 5.28 5.08 17.42
CA ALA A 46 4.55 4.55 16.27
C ALA A 46 4.63 5.47 15.04
N PHE A 47 4.73 6.79 15.24
CA PHE A 47 4.90 7.75 14.13
C PHE A 47 6.26 7.65 13.46
N ASP A 48 7.33 7.34 14.20
CA ASP A 48 8.64 7.05 13.60
C ASP A 48 8.57 5.80 12.71
N ALA A 49 7.86 4.77 13.19
CA ALA A 49 7.63 3.55 12.43
C ALA A 49 6.82 3.82 11.15
N LEU A 50 5.71 4.55 11.26
CA LEU A 50 4.89 4.95 10.12
C LEU A 50 5.71 5.71 9.07
N ARG A 51 6.49 6.71 9.51
CA ARG A 51 7.36 7.52 8.64
C ARG A 51 8.44 6.69 7.95
N SER A 52 9.00 5.69 8.63
CA SER A 52 10.02 4.80 8.06
C SER A 52 9.45 3.86 7.00
N CYS A 53 8.22 3.38 7.20
CA CYS A 53 7.57 2.41 6.34
C CYS A 53 6.90 3.04 5.11
N LEU A 54 6.37 4.26 5.22
CA LEU A 54 5.63 4.90 4.12
C LEU A 54 6.52 5.69 3.14
N PRO A 55 6.12 5.75 1.85
CA PRO A 55 5.08 4.93 1.24
C PRO A 55 5.51 3.46 1.15
N ALA A 56 4.52 2.57 1.12
CA ALA A 56 4.76 1.14 1.10
C ALA A 56 5.53 0.73 -0.17
N GLY A 57 6.48 -0.19 -0.01
CA GLY A 57 7.31 -0.66 -1.13
C GLY A 57 6.52 -1.25 -2.29
N THR A 58 5.35 -1.84 -2.01
CA THR A 58 4.42 -2.41 -3.00
C THR A 58 3.73 -1.35 -3.86
N LEU A 59 3.73 -0.09 -3.44
CA LEU A 59 3.11 1.03 -4.16
C LEU A 59 4.14 2.02 -4.73
N SER A 60 5.39 1.92 -4.31
CA SER A 60 6.49 2.70 -4.85
C SER A 60 7.34 1.87 -5.83
N GLY A 61 7.94 0.77 -5.36
CA GLY A 61 8.99 0.04 -6.06
C GLY A 61 10.34 0.05 -5.33
N ALA A 62 11.36 -0.52 -5.96
CA ALA A 62 12.71 -0.68 -5.42
C ALA A 62 13.77 -0.27 -6.47
N PRO A 63 14.77 0.58 -6.14
CA PRO A 63 14.95 1.32 -4.89
C PRO A 63 13.87 2.39 -4.65
N LYS A 64 13.34 2.47 -3.41
CA LYS A 64 12.13 3.25 -3.05
C LYS A 64 12.17 4.70 -3.56
N VAL A 65 13.25 5.43 -3.29
CA VAL A 65 13.38 6.86 -3.66
C VAL A 65 13.38 7.04 -5.17
N ARG A 66 14.16 6.23 -5.90
CA ARG A 66 14.21 6.37 -7.37
C ARG A 66 12.89 5.98 -8.01
N ALA A 67 12.23 4.94 -7.52
CA ALA A 67 10.93 4.53 -8.02
C ALA A 67 9.88 5.63 -7.81
N MET A 68 9.86 6.29 -6.64
CA MET A 68 8.98 7.45 -6.40
C MET A 68 9.27 8.63 -7.33
N GLN A 69 10.52 8.91 -7.66
CA GLN A 69 10.87 9.97 -8.61
C GLN A 69 10.34 9.66 -10.01
N ILE A 70 10.50 8.42 -10.49
CA ILE A 70 9.96 8.01 -11.80
C ILE A 70 8.44 8.09 -11.81
N ILE A 71 7.77 7.68 -10.72
CA ILE A 71 6.33 7.83 -10.57
C ILE A 71 5.92 9.30 -10.67
N ASP A 72 6.63 10.20 -9.99
CA ASP A 72 6.36 11.64 -10.01
C ASP A 72 6.63 12.28 -11.39
N GLU A 73 7.62 11.77 -12.14
CA GLU A 73 7.92 12.16 -13.52
C GLU A 73 6.81 11.73 -14.51
N LEU A 74 6.16 10.59 -14.27
CA LEU A 74 5.22 9.96 -15.19
C LEU A 74 3.74 10.23 -14.88
N GLU A 75 3.37 10.35 -13.60
CA GLU A 75 1.98 10.57 -13.21
C GLU A 75 1.60 12.04 -13.35
N PRO A 76 0.47 12.36 -14.02
CA PRO A 76 0.10 13.76 -14.28
C PRO A 76 -0.36 14.53 -13.04
N HIS A 77 -0.67 13.82 -11.96
CA HIS A 77 -1.30 14.37 -10.76
C HIS A 77 -0.73 13.73 -9.50
N ARG A 78 -0.82 14.45 -8.38
CA ARG A 78 -0.50 13.88 -7.07
C ARG A 78 -1.48 12.77 -6.72
N ARG A 79 -0.98 11.66 -6.17
CA ARG A 79 -1.77 10.49 -5.76
C ARG A 79 -2.80 10.73 -4.65
N GLY A 80 -2.68 11.84 -3.91
CA GLY A 80 -3.56 12.12 -2.78
C GLY A 80 -3.53 10.95 -1.77
N PRO A 81 -4.70 10.38 -1.39
CA PRO A 81 -4.74 9.23 -0.50
C PRO A 81 -4.14 7.95 -1.09
N TYR A 82 -4.10 7.77 -2.41
CA TYR A 82 -3.68 6.50 -3.03
C TYR A 82 -2.24 6.14 -2.68
N GLY A 83 -2.06 4.94 -2.10
CA GLY A 83 -0.75 4.46 -1.61
C GLY A 83 -0.28 5.12 -0.30
N GLY A 84 -1.10 5.99 0.29
CA GLY A 84 -0.96 6.47 1.66
C GLY A 84 -1.44 5.45 2.69
N ALA A 85 -1.75 5.91 3.89
CA ALA A 85 -2.22 5.07 4.99
C ALA A 85 -3.55 5.58 5.57
N VAL A 86 -4.42 4.64 5.95
CA VAL A 86 -5.68 4.89 6.65
C VAL A 86 -5.71 3.98 7.87
N GLY A 87 -6.11 4.50 9.03
CA GLY A 87 -6.12 3.74 10.26
C GLY A 87 -6.35 4.60 11.49
N TYR A 88 -5.89 4.10 12.64
CA TYR A 88 -6.01 4.80 13.91
C TYR A 88 -4.67 4.88 14.65
N VAL A 89 -4.61 5.82 15.59
CA VAL A 89 -3.62 5.91 16.64
C VAL A 89 -4.36 6.15 17.96
N ASP A 90 -3.94 5.49 19.03
CA ASP A 90 -4.53 5.65 20.35
C ASP A 90 -3.63 6.45 21.31
N PHE A 91 -4.19 6.83 22.45
CA PHE A 91 -3.47 7.59 23.48
C PHE A 91 -2.43 6.78 24.26
N THR A 92 -2.41 5.45 24.08
CA THR A 92 -1.43 4.56 24.71
C THR A 92 -0.22 4.30 23.79
N GLY A 93 -0.24 4.85 22.57
CA GLY A 93 0.84 4.77 21.60
C GLY A 93 0.70 3.63 20.59
N ASN A 94 -0.43 2.91 20.58
CA ASN A 94 -0.69 1.92 19.55
C ASN A 94 -1.16 2.59 18.26
N MET A 95 -0.86 1.95 17.14
CA MET A 95 -1.25 2.40 15.82
C MET A 95 -1.50 1.16 14.96
N ASP A 96 -2.58 1.20 14.20
CA ASP A 96 -2.84 0.22 13.15
C ASP A 96 -3.32 0.97 11.90
N THR A 97 -2.69 0.65 10.78
CA THR A 97 -2.96 1.31 9.50
C THR A 97 -2.91 0.30 8.37
N CYS A 98 -3.85 0.43 7.44
CA CYS A 98 -3.78 -0.22 6.15
C CYS A 98 -3.28 0.77 5.08
N ILE A 99 -2.76 0.24 3.98
CA ILE A 99 -2.46 1.05 2.81
C ILE A 99 -3.78 1.44 2.16
N ALA A 100 -3.92 2.70 1.77
CA ALA A 100 -5.05 3.23 1.01
C ALA A 100 -5.03 2.69 -0.44
N LEU A 101 -5.39 1.41 -0.56
CA LEU A 101 -5.66 0.69 -1.80
C LEU A 101 -7.14 0.36 -1.88
N ARG A 102 -7.65 0.12 -3.10
CA ARG A 102 -9.06 -0.19 -3.32
C ARG A 102 -9.97 0.77 -2.54
N THR A 103 -9.63 2.06 -2.62
CA THR A 103 -10.32 3.16 -1.95
C THR A 103 -10.88 4.10 -3.01
N MET A 104 -12.06 4.66 -2.74
CA MET A 104 -12.70 5.68 -3.57
C MET A 104 -12.67 7.00 -2.80
N VAL A 105 -12.24 8.08 -3.45
CA VAL A 105 -12.28 9.44 -2.89
C VAL A 105 -13.43 10.17 -3.55
N VAL A 106 -14.41 10.62 -2.76
CA VAL A 106 -15.59 11.33 -3.29
C VAL A 106 -15.47 12.81 -2.96
N GLN A 107 -15.57 13.66 -3.98
CA GLN A 107 -15.60 15.11 -3.85
C GLN A 107 -16.78 15.66 -4.66
N GLY A 108 -17.78 16.20 -3.96
CA GLY A 108 -19.02 16.65 -4.61
C GLY A 108 -19.72 15.48 -5.30
N GLN A 109 -19.93 15.60 -6.61
CA GLN A 109 -20.55 14.56 -7.46
C GLN A 109 -19.54 13.71 -8.21
N THR A 110 -18.25 13.79 -7.87
CA THR A 110 -17.20 13.04 -8.56
C THR A 110 -16.53 12.04 -7.62
N ALA A 111 -16.51 10.78 -8.05
CA ALA A 111 -15.80 9.69 -7.39
C ALA A 111 -14.49 9.38 -8.14
N TYR A 112 -13.37 9.47 -7.43
CA TYR A 112 -12.05 9.15 -7.95
C TYR A 112 -11.63 7.76 -7.48
N VAL A 113 -11.26 6.91 -8.45
CA VAL A 113 -10.71 5.57 -8.22
C VAL A 113 -9.34 5.50 -8.88
N GLN A 114 -8.32 5.19 -8.10
CA GLN A 114 -6.95 5.00 -8.59
C GLN A 114 -6.52 3.54 -8.36
N ALA A 115 -5.91 2.96 -9.38
CA ALA A 115 -5.35 1.62 -9.36
C ALA A 115 -4.01 1.60 -10.10
N GLY A 116 -3.17 0.63 -9.78
CA GLY A 116 -1.85 0.48 -10.38
C GLY A 116 -1.37 -0.97 -10.31
N ALA A 117 -0.30 -1.24 -11.03
CA ALA A 117 0.34 -2.54 -11.12
C ALA A 117 1.86 -2.42 -10.84
N GLY A 118 2.47 -3.53 -10.44
CA GLY A 118 3.89 -3.57 -10.11
C GLY A 118 4.69 -3.97 -11.34
N LEU A 119 5.40 -3.02 -11.95
CA LEU A 119 6.17 -3.29 -13.16
C LEU A 119 7.53 -3.91 -12.83
N VAL A 120 7.84 -5.01 -13.51
CA VAL A 120 9.13 -5.71 -13.51
C VAL A 120 9.65 -5.82 -14.95
N ALA A 121 10.88 -6.29 -15.12
CA ALA A 121 11.55 -6.30 -16.42
C ALA A 121 10.84 -7.19 -17.47
N ASP A 122 10.11 -8.20 -17.00
CA ASP A 122 9.36 -9.18 -17.77
C ASP A 122 7.85 -8.88 -17.84
N SER A 123 7.42 -7.70 -17.35
CA SER A 123 6.02 -7.28 -17.43
C SER A 123 5.56 -7.10 -18.89
N ASP A 124 4.36 -7.60 -19.18
CA ASP A 124 3.66 -7.36 -20.45
C ASP A 124 2.74 -6.13 -20.33
N PRO A 125 2.94 -5.05 -21.12
CA PRO A 125 2.20 -3.80 -20.94
C PRO A 125 0.67 -3.95 -20.97
N GLU A 126 0.14 -4.81 -21.83
CA GLU A 126 -1.30 -5.01 -21.95
C GLU A 126 -1.84 -5.75 -20.72
N ALA A 127 -1.16 -6.82 -20.28
CA ALA A 127 -1.53 -7.55 -19.08
C ALA A 127 -1.54 -6.66 -17.83
N GLU A 128 -0.53 -5.81 -17.66
CA GLU A 128 -0.44 -4.88 -16.52
C GLU A 128 -1.55 -3.84 -16.55
N TYR A 129 -1.87 -3.30 -17.74
CA TYR A 129 -3.00 -2.41 -17.91
C TYR A 129 -4.32 -3.10 -17.52
N GLN A 130 -4.57 -4.31 -18.02
CA GLN A 130 -5.75 -5.09 -17.65
C GLN A 130 -5.81 -5.40 -16.14
N GLU A 131 -4.67 -5.64 -15.50
CA GLU A 131 -4.61 -5.80 -14.04
C GLU A 131 -5.12 -4.54 -13.31
N THR A 132 -4.71 -3.35 -13.74
CA THR A 132 -5.20 -2.09 -13.14
C THR A 132 -6.71 -1.93 -13.29
N VAL A 133 -7.25 -2.24 -14.47
CA VAL A 133 -8.69 -2.21 -14.76
C VAL A 133 -9.42 -3.19 -13.84
N ASN A 134 -8.93 -4.42 -13.72
CA ASN A 134 -9.51 -5.46 -12.87
C ASN A 134 -9.51 -5.07 -11.39
N LYS A 135 -8.43 -4.44 -10.90
CA LYS A 135 -8.33 -3.91 -9.53
C LYS A 135 -9.34 -2.80 -9.25
N ALA A 136 -9.59 -1.92 -10.23
CA ALA A 136 -10.56 -0.82 -10.12
C ALA A 136 -12.01 -1.30 -10.25
N LYS A 137 -12.27 -2.33 -11.07
CA LYS A 137 -13.61 -2.82 -11.43
C LYS A 137 -14.50 -3.12 -10.24
N GLY A 138 -13.95 -3.66 -9.15
CA GLY A 138 -14.72 -3.94 -7.93
C GLY A 138 -15.36 -2.69 -7.32
N LEU A 139 -14.62 -1.58 -7.27
CA LEU A 139 -15.13 -0.30 -6.75
C LEU A 139 -16.11 0.35 -7.71
N LEU A 140 -15.81 0.32 -9.01
CA LEU A 140 -16.70 0.88 -10.03
C LEU A 140 -18.05 0.14 -10.04
N ARG A 141 -18.03 -1.19 -9.90
CA ARG A 141 -19.26 -1.99 -9.77
C ARG A 141 -20.01 -1.67 -8.49
N ALA A 142 -19.32 -1.44 -7.38
CA ALA A 142 -19.97 -1.04 -6.12
C ALA A 142 -20.69 0.31 -6.25
N LEU A 143 -20.08 1.27 -6.97
CA LEU A 143 -20.70 2.57 -7.25
C LEU A 143 -21.95 2.42 -8.13
N GLU A 144 -21.86 1.65 -9.22
CA GLU A 144 -22.99 1.37 -10.11
C GLU A 144 -24.17 0.72 -9.38
N ILE A 145 -23.89 -0.25 -8.49
CA ILE A 145 -24.92 -0.89 -7.66
C ILE A 145 -25.56 0.14 -6.72
N ALA A 146 -24.76 0.98 -6.08
CA ALA A 146 -25.27 2.00 -5.15
C ALA A 146 -26.16 3.04 -5.87
N GLU A 147 -25.86 3.39 -7.12
CA GLU A 147 -26.69 4.31 -7.92
C GLU A 147 -27.98 3.68 -8.45
N THR A 148 -28.01 2.36 -8.67
CA THR A 148 -29.14 1.67 -9.31
C THR A 148 -30.09 0.96 -8.33
N GLN A 149 -29.67 0.70 -7.10
CA GLN A 149 -30.44 -0.03 -6.08
C GLN A 149 -30.96 0.85 -4.93
N LEU A 150 -30.77 2.16 -5.00
CA LEU A 150 -31.44 3.17 -4.18
C LEU A 150 -32.57 3.84 -4.99
#